data_AF-A0A9P0J9W3-F1
#
_entry.id   AF-A0A9P0J9W3-F1
#
_cell.length_a   1.000
_cell.length_b   1.000
_cell.length_c   1.000
_cell.angle_alpha   90.00
_cell.angle_beta   90.00
_cell.angle_gamma   90.00
#
_symmetry.space_group_name_H-M   'P 1'
#
loop_
_entity.id
_entity.type
_entity.pdbx_description
1 polymer ?
#
loop_
_entity_poly.entity_id
_entity_poly.type
_entity_poly.pdbx_seq_one_letter_code
_entity_poly.pdbx_strand_id
1 'polypeptide(L)'
;MKDIRAGKEREVGSKATWSVSSWIPGHGVRLLSGNNKNTYWKSCGTFPHLVNIQFRNETVISHVYIYVDYALDKCYTPSIISIRTGSNFDDLEEYKLIELVRRRYWIKIRIPDPLKINLLQIAVLKTNDDCDDCIIRLIKIHSPTPKFYRTYNILKLWR
;
A
#
# COMPACT_ATOMS: atom_id res chain seq x y z
N MET A 1 -3.87 -12.63 7.07
CA MET A 1 -3.73 -12.20 8.48
C MET A 1 -3.18 -13.27 9.44
N LYS A 2 -2.80 -14.48 8.98
CA LYS A 2 -2.24 -15.52 9.87
C LYS A 2 -0.95 -15.06 10.56
N ASP A 3 -0.04 -14.40 9.84
CA ASP A 3 1.23 -13.88 10.37
C ASP A 3 1.05 -12.77 11.41
N ILE A 4 0.05 -11.91 11.23
CA ILE A 4 -0.37 -10.90 12.22
C ILE A 4 -0.83 -11.59 13.51
N ARG A 5 -1.72 -12.59 13.40
CA ARG A 5 -2.21 -13.35 14.56
C ARG A 5 -1.10 -14.14 15.26
N ALA A 6 -0.09 -14.57 14.51
CA ALA A 6 1.10 -15.24 15.03
C ALA A 6 2.17 -14.28 15.59
N GLY A 7 1.92 -12.97 15.63
CA GLY A 7 2.85 -11.96 16.15
C GLY A 7 4.12 -11.78 15.30
N LYS A 8 4.10 -12.22 14.04
CA LYS A 8 5.25 -12.10 13.11
C LYS A 8 5.34 -10.73 12.45
N GLU A 9 4.20 -10.03 12.37
CA GLU A 9 4.05 -8.77 11.67
C GLU A 9 3.30 -7.76 12.55
N ARG A 10 3.61 -6.47 12.35
CA ARG A 10 2.96 -5.34 13.01
C ARG A 10 2.63 -4.26 11.99
N GLU A 11 1.51 -3.58 12.18
CA GLU A 11 1.12 -2.41 11.40
C GLU A 11 2.06 -1.23 11.76
N VAL A 12 2.51 -0.46 10.77
CA VAL A 12 3.41 0.69 10.95
C VAL A 12 2.94 1.96 10.23
N GLY A 13 1.81 1.94 9.54
CA GLY A 13 1.26 3.10 8.82
C GLY A 13 0.97 4.30 9.71
N SER A 14 0.66 4.08 10.99
CA SER A 14 0.54 5.17 11.98
C SER A 14 1.83 5.97 12.24
N LYS A 15 2.99 5.46 11.81
CA LYS A 15 4.30 6.13 11.94
C LYS A 15 4.69 6.97 10.72
N ALA A 16 3.84 6.99 9.70
CA ALA A 16 4.10 7.68 8.45
C ALA A 16 3.19 8.89 8.27
N THR A 17 3.68 9.86 7.50
CA THR A 17 2.86 10.91 6.89
C THR A 17 2.30 10.38 5.58
N TRP A 18 1.01 10.59 5.36
CA TRP A 18 0.31 10.14 4.16
C TRP A 18 -0.08 11.33 3.30
N SER A 19 0.12 11.23 1.99
CA SER A 19 -0.40 12.17 1.00
C SER A 19 -0.95 11.43 -0.20
N VAL A 20 -1.81 12.11 -0.97
CA VAL A 20 -2.37 11.59 -2.22
C VAL A 20 -2.25 12.64 -3.31
N SER A 21 -2.26 12.22 -4.58
CA SER A 21 -2.17 13.15 -5.73
C SER A 21 -3.37 14.09 -5.81
N SER A 22 -4.57 13.58 -5.53
CA SER A 22 -5.83 14.33 -5.58
C SER A 22 -6.93 13.63 -4.78
N TRP A 23 -8.02 14.33 -4.50
CA TRP A 23 -9.23 13.74 -3.93
C TRP A 23 -10.47 14.59 -4.22
N ILE A 24 -11.64 13.96 -4.27
CA ILE A 24 -12.92 14.68 -4.20
C ILE A 24 -13.22 15.12 -2.76
N PRO A 25 -13.95 16.24 -2.54
CA PRO A 25 -14.33 16.70 -1.21
C PRO A 25 -14.96 15.60 -0.35
N GLY A 26 -14.54 15.48 0.91
CA GLY A 26 -15.03 14.46 1.85
C GLY A 26 -14.38 13.07 1.72
N HIS A 27 -13.63 12.79 0.65
CA HIS A 27 -13.02 11.48 0.38
C HIS A 27 -11.49 11.53 0.31
N GLY A 28 -10.87 12.24 1.26
CA GLY A 28 -9.42 12.47 1.29
C GLY A 28 -8.58 11.37 1.94
N VAL A 29 -7.28 11.64 2.04
CA VAL A 29 -6.23 10.70 2.51
C VAL A 29 -6.50 10.04 3.87
N ARG A 30 -7.15 10.74 4.81
CA ARG A 30 -7.41 10.22 6.17
C ARG A 30 -8.25 8.94 6.19
N LEU A 31 -9.02 8.68 5.14
CA LEU A 31 -9.87 7.50 5.04
C LEU A 31 -9.07 6.23 4.70
N LEU A 32 -7.87 6.35 4.12
CA LEU A 32 -7.05 5.22 3.70
C LEU A 32 -6.45 4.43 4.87
N SER A 33 -5.98 5.12 5.92
CA SER A 33 -5.31 4.50 7.08
C SER A 33 -6.27 4.15 8.22
N GLY A 34 -7.58 4.29 8.00
CA GLY A 34 -8.61 3.98 8.98
C GLY A 34 -8.89 2.48 9.15
N ASN A 35 -10.05 2.16 9.73
CA ASN A 35 -10.53 0.78 9.89
C ASN A 35 -11.93 0.54 9.32
N ASN A 36 -12.58 1.57 8.78
CA ASN A 36 -13.92 1.46 8.21
C ASN A 36 -13.85 1.15 6.71
N LYS A 37 -14.33 -0.02 6.31
CA LYS A 37 -14.36 -0.45 4.89
C LYS A 37 -15.43 0.28 4.07
N ASN A 38 -16.38 0.96 4.73
CA ASN A 38 -17.45 1.69 4.06
C ASN A 38 -17.00 3.09 3.63
N THR A 39 -15.93 3.63 4.24
CA THR A 39 -15.28 4.87 3.81
C THR A 39 -14.20 4.59 2.78
N TYR A 40 -13.86 5.59 1.96
CA TYR A 40 -12.88 5.44 0.91
C TYR A 40 -12.25 6.76 0.49
N TRP A 41 -11.01 6.67 0.03
CA TRP A 41 -10.43 7.71 -0.82
C TRP A 41 -10.95 7.54 -2.24
N LYS A 42 -11.29 8.66 -2.87
CA LYS A 42 -11.59 8.74 -4.30
C LYS A 42 -10.73 9.84 -4.92
N SER A 43 -9.94 9.48 -5.93
CA SER A 43 -9.12 10.45 -6.66
C SER A 43 -9.98 11.38 -7.51
N CYS A 44 -9.37 12.47 -7.98
CA CYS A 44 -9.98 13.48 -8.84
C CYS A 44 -8.88 14.17 -9.65
N GLY A 45 -8.43 13.57 -10.75
CA GLY A 45 -7.32 14.10 -11.53
C GLY A 45 -6.85 13.13 -12.61
N THR A 46 -5.64 13.35 -13.12
CA THR A 46 -5.04 12.51 -14.17
C THR A 46 -4.23 11.37 -13.58
N PHE A 47 -4.14 10.26 -14.30
CA PHE A 47 -3.22 9.18 -13.98
C PHE A 47 -1.75 9.64 -14.02
N PRO A 48 -0.87 8.99 -13.24
CA PRO A 48 -1.18 7.99 -12.22
C PRO A 48 -1.79 8.61 -10.95
N HIS A 49 -2.75 7.92 -10.33
CA HIS A 49 -3.26 8.33 -9.00
C HIS A 49 -2.32 7.82 -7.92
N LEU A 50 -1.79 8.72 -7.10
CA LEU A 50 -0.71 8.39 -6.18
C LEU A 50 -1.20 8.39 -4.73
N VAL A 51 -0.74 7.41 -3.96
CA VAL A 51 -0.72 7.43 -2.49
C VAL A 51 0.73 7.34 -2.04
N ASN A 52 1.20 8.33 -1.29
CA ASN A 52 2.56 8.37 -0.76
C ASN A 52 2.52 8.15 0.75
N ILE A 53 3.36 7.26 1.23
CA ILE A 53 3.53 6.93 2.65
C ILE A 53 4.99 7.18 3.01
N GLN A 54 5.24 8.30 3.70
CA GLN A 54 6.57 8.76 4.05
C GLN A 54 6.84 8.54 5.54
N PHE A 55 7.85 7.74 5.85
CA PHE A 55 8.30 7.50 7.21
C PHE A 55 9.37 8.51 7.60
N ARG A 56 9.26 9.06 8.81
CA ARG A 56 10.28 9.98 9.36
C ARG A 56 11.65 9.32 9.51
N ASN A 57 11.66 8.04 9.85
CA ASN A 57 12.86 7.22 9.99
C ASN A 57 12.75 6.03 9.05
N GLU A 58 13.89 5.55 8.55
CA GLU A 58 13.94 4.33 7.75
C GLU A 58 13.17 3.20 8.45
N THR A 59 12.20 2.64 7.73
CA THR A 59 11.27 1.65 8.26
C THR A 59 11.34 0.40 7.42
N VAL A 60 11.53 -0.75 8.09
CA VAL A 60 11.50 -2.05 7.43
C VAL A 60 10.04 -2.44 7.17
N ILE A 61 9.70 -2.76 5.92
CA ILE A 61 8.39 -3.26 5.53
C ILE A 61 8.49 -4.68 4.96
N SER A 62 7.47 -5.50 5.19
CA SER A 62 7.36 -6.85 4.64
C SER A 62 6.07 -7.07 3.86
N HIS A 63 5.03 -6.26 4.11
CA HIS A 63 3.76 -6.39 3.41
C HIS A 63 3.06 -5.05 3.22
N VAL A 64 2.42 -4.91 2.07
CA VAL A 64 1.44 -3.86 1.78
C VAL A 64 0.08 -4.55 1.61
N TYR A 65 -0.91 -4.07 2.35
CA TYR A 65 -2.29 -4.52 2.25
C TYR A 65 -3.14 -3.41 1.66
N ILE A 66 -3.92 -3.74 0.63
CA ILE A 66 -4.84 -2.79 -0.01
C ILE A 66 -6.22 -3.43 -0.04
N TYR A 67 -7.24 -2.74 0.45
CA TYR A 67 -8.64 -3.19 0.36
C TYR A 67 -9.34 -2.48 -0.79
N VAL A 68 -9.85 -3.28 -1.71
CA VAL A 68 -10.66 -2.85 -2.86
C VAL A 68 -11.89 -3.75 -2.98
N ASP A 69 -12.98 -3.30 -3.59
CA ASP A 69 -14.16 -4.16 -3.82
C ASP A 69 -14.83 -3.86 -5.16
N TYR A 70 -14.49 -4.64 -6.20
CA TYR A 70 -15.09 -4.48 -7.53
C TYR A 70 -16.62 -4.55 -7.54
N ALA A 71 -17.26 -5.30 -6.64
CA ALA A 71 -18.73 -5.34 -6.62
C ALA A 71 -19.36 -4.02 -6.16
N LEU A 72 -18.66 -3.27 -5.30
CA LEU A 72 -19.11 -1.97 -4.81
C LEU A 72 -18.63 -0.83 -5.72
N ASP A 73 -17.36 -0.88 -6.13
CA ASP A 73 -16.67 0.25 -6.76
C ASP A 73 -16.64 0.13 -8.30
N LYS A 74 -16.98 -1.04 -8.86
CA LYS A 74 -17.06 -1.33 -10.30
C LYS A 74 -15.80 -0.81 -11.02
N CYS A 75 -15.97 0.03 -12.03
CA CYS A 75 -14.88 0.56 -12.84
C CYS A 75 -13.84 1.32 -12.01
N TYR A 76 -14.23 2.03 -10.93
CA TYR A 76 -13.29 2.80 -10.10
C TYR A 76 -12.28 1.93 -9.33
N THR A 77 -12.43 0.62 -9.37
CA THR A 77 -11.49 -0.32 -8.75
C THR A 77 -10.17 -0.32 -9.50
N PRO A 78 -9.01 -0.12 -8.85
CA PRO A 78 -7.70 -0.26 -9.48
C PRO A 78 -7.55 -1.60 -10.21
N SER A 79 -7.03 -1.58 -11.44
CA SER A 79 -6.72 -2.77 -12.25
C SER A 79 -5.21 -2.97 -12.43
N ILE A 80 -4.42 -1.90 -12.41
CA ILE A 80 -2.95 -1.98 -12.43
C ILE A 80 -2.38 -1.03 -11.37
N ILE A 81 -1.57 -1.56 -10.47
CA ILE A 81 -0.88 -0.80 -9.43
C ILE A 81 0.63 -1.06 -9.53
N SER A 82 1.41 0.02 -9.49
CA SER A 82 2.86 -0.01 -9.31
C SER A 82 3.20 0.33 -7.85
N ILE A 83 3.95 -0.55 -7.20
CA ILE A 83 4.53 -0.34 -5.88
C ILE A 83 5.95 0.18 -6.10
N ARG A 84 6.21 1.39 -5.60
CA ARG A 84 7.49 2.08 -5.74
C ARG A 84 8.08 2.41 -4.38
N THR A 85 9.39 2.37 -4.26
CA THR A 85 10.09 2.64 -3.00
C THR A 85 11.32 3.50 -3.25
N GLY A 86 11.67 4.32 -2.26
CA GLY A 86 12.84 5.19 -2.33
C GLY A 86 13.18 5.81 -0.96
N SER A 87 14.21 6.64 -0.96
CA SER A 87 14.58 7.48 0.19
C SER A 87 13.77 8.78 0.21
N ASN A 88 13.44 9.31 -0.97
CA ASN A 88 12.64 10.51 -1.20
C ASN A 88 11.90 10.41 -2.54
N PHE A 89 11.35 11.52 -3.06
CA PHE A 89 10.58 11.51 -4.31
C PHE A 89 11.44 11.42 -5.58
N ASP A 90 12.72 11.81 -5.50
CA ASP A 90 13.62 11.88 -6.64
C ASP A 90 14.25 10.51 -6.98
N ASP A 91 14.25 9.58 -6.03
CA ASP A 91 14.85 8.24 -6.16
C ASP A 91 13.82 7.09 -6.09
N LEU A 92 12.55 7.38 -6.40
CA LEU A 92 11.51 6.36 -6.45
C LEU A 92 11.75 5.36 -7.60
N GLU A 93 11.96 4.09 -7.24
CA GLU A 93 12.05 3.00 -8.20
C GLU A 93 10.85 2.06 -8.11
N GLU A 94 10.41 1.50 -9.23
CA GLU A 94 9.38 0.47 -9.24
C GLU A 94 9.91 -0.83 -8.63
N TYR A 95 9.37 -1.17 -7.46
CA TYR A 95 9.64 -2.44 -6.82
C TYR A 95 8.80 -3.57 -7.42
N LYS A 96 7.52 -3.30 -7.73
CA LYS A 96 6.61 -4.32 -8.24
C LYS A 96 5.40 -3.75 -8.97
N LEU A 97 5.17 -4.24 -10.19
CA LEU A 97 3.91 -4.06 -10.92
C LEU A 97 2.90 -5.18 -10.60
N ILE A 98 1.63 -4.83 -10.42
CA ILE A 98 0.58 -5.75 -9.97
C ILE A 98 -0.68 -5.52 -10.78
N GLU A 99 -1.18 -6.60 -11.39
CA GLU A 99 -2.48 -6.64 -12.07
C GLU A 99 -3.58 -7.17 -11.14
N LEU A 100 -4.71 -6.47 -11.13
CA LEU A 100 -5.83 -6.62 -10.22
C LEU A 100 -7.15 -6.75 -10.99
N VAL A 101 -7.25 -7.76 -11.84
CA VAL A 101 -8.48 -8.05 -12.60
C VAL A 101 -9.66 -8.28 -11.66
N ARG A 102 -10.61 -7.32 -11.65
CA ARG A 102 -11.87 -7.35 -10.87
C ARG A 102 -11.70 -7.84 -9.42
N ARG A 103 -10.62 -7.39 -8.76
CA ARG A 103 -10.26 -7.85 -7.41
C ARG A 103 -11.24 -7.37 -6.35
N ARG A 104 -11.31 -8.15 -5.27
CA ARG A 104 -12.15 -7.87 -4.09
C ARG A 104 -11.40 -8.20 -2.81
N TYR A 105 -11.78 -7.52 -1.74
CA TYR A 105 -11.25 -7.64 -0.39
C TYR A 105 -9.78 -7.23 -0.27
N TRP A 106 -9.10 -7.75 0.75
CA TRP A 106 -7.69 -7.47 1.03
C TRP A 106 -6.78 -8.14 0.01
N ILE A 107 -6.09 -7.33 -0.79
CA ILE A 107 -4.94 -7.73 -1.58
C ILE A 107 -3.71 -7.72 -0.66
N LYS A 108 -3.01 -8.86 -0.56
CA LYS A 108 -1.76 -9.00 0.21
C LYS A 108 -0.58 -8.97 -0.75
N ILE A 109 0.20 -7.90 -0.70
CA ILE A 109 1.44 -7.74 -1.47
C ILE A 109 2.59 -8.09 -0.53
N ARG A 110 3.24 -9.22 -0.79
CA ARG A 110 4.39 -9.69 0.00
C ARG A 110 5.69 -9.16 -0.57
N ILE A 111 6.57 -8.72 0.33
CA ILE A 111 7.96 -8.37 0.10
C ILE A 111 8.80 -9.49 0.76
N PRO A 112 9.31 -10.46 -0.02
CA PRO A 112 9.95 -11.67 0.53
C PRO A 112 11.19 -11.34 1.37
N ASP A 113 11.98 -10.38 0.91
CA ASP A 113 13.15 -9.85 1.61
C ASP A 113 12.79 -8.47 2.16
N PRO A 114 12.51 -8.33 3.47
CA PRO A 114 11.99 -7.09 4.03
C PRO A 114 12.84 -5.87 3.66
N LEU A 115 12.20 -4.89 3.04
CA LEU A 115 12.85 -3.70 2.51
C LEU A 115 12.89 -2.62 3.57
N LYS A 116 14.03 -1.95 3.68
CA LYS A 116 14.19 -0.76 4.50
C LYS A 116 13.99 0.46 3.60
N ILE A 117 13.01 1.30 3.93
CA ILE A 117 12.58 2.42 3.06
C ILE A 117 12.27 3.67 3.89
N ASN A 118 12.29 4.84 3.26
CA ASN A 118 11.71 6.07 3.82
C ASN A 118 10.41 6.44 3.10
N LEU A 119 10.30 6.14 1.81
CA LEU A 119 9.12 6.43 1.01
C LEU A 119 8.60 5.16 0.35
N LEU A 120 7.29 4.93 0.51
CA LEU A 120 6.51 3.99 -0.28
C LEU A 120 5.50 4.80 -1.11
N GLN A 121 5.49 4.59 -2.42
CA GLN A 121 4.47 5.14 -3.29
C GLN A 121 3.66 4.00 -3.92
N ILE A 122 2.34 4.12 -3.83
CA ILE A 122 1.38 3.24 -4.50
C ILE A 122 0.81 4.07 -5.65
N ALA A 123 1.16 3.71 -6.87
CA ALA A 123 0.70 4.38 -8.08
C ALA A 123 -0.37 3.51 -8.77
N VAL A 124 -1.62 3.96 -8.75
CA VAL A 124 -2.68 3.36 -9.57
C VAL A 124 -2.47 3.84 -10.99
N LEU A 125 -2.10 2.92 -11.89
CA LEU A 125 -1.80 3.22 -13.28
C LEU A 125 -3.02 3.05 -14.18
N LYS A 126 -3.91 2.12 -13.82
CA LYS A 126 -5.19 1.88 -14.51
C LYS A 126 -6.26 1.43 -13.53
N THR A 127 -7.50 1.66 -13.92
CA THR A 127 -8.73 1.21 -13.27
C THR A 127 -9.39 0.12 -14.12
N ASN A 128 -10.41 -0.55 -13.58
CA ASN A 128 -11.18 -1.50 -14.39
C ASN A 128 -12.07 -0.71 -15.34
N ASP A 129 -12.26 -1.22 -16.56
CA ASP A 129 -13.15 -0.61 -17.56
C ASP A 129 -12.80 0.87 -17.87
N ASP A 130 -11.52 1.25 -17.71
CA ASP A 130 -10.91 2.56 -18.05
C ASP A 130 -11.61 3.81 -17.48
N CYS A 131 -12.07 3.75 -16.22
CA CYS A 131 -12.58 4.92 -15.51
C CYS A 131 -11.48 5.92 -15.10
N ASP A 132 -11.74 7.22 -15.23
CA ASP A 132 -10.75 8.28 -14.96
C ASP A 132 -10.28 8.33 -13.50
N ASP A 133 -11.20 8.18 -12.54
CA ASP A 133 -10.90 8.21 -11.11
C ASP A 133 -10.69 6.79 -10.55
N CYS A 134 -10.08 6.69 -9.36
CA CYS A 134 -9.96 5.45 -8.62
C CYS A 134 -10.54 5.55 -7.20
N ILE A 135 -10.98 4.40 -6.67
CA ILE A 135 -11.41 4.24 -5.28
C ILE A 135 -10.49 3.21 -4.61
N ILE A 136 -9.91 3.61 -3.47
CA ILE A 136 -9.28 2.68 -2.53
C ILE A 136 -9.91 2.91 -1.16
N ARG A 137 -10.34 1.82 -0.53
CA ARG A 137 -11.05 1.89 0.75
C ARG A 137 -10.10 1.95 1.93
N LEU A 138 -9.11 1.05 1.98
CA LEU A 138 -8.13 0.97 3.07
C LEU A 138 -6.75 0.52 2.59
N ILE A 139 -5.71 1.00 3.26
CA ILE A 139 -4.33 0.55 3.08
C ILE A 139 -3.71 0.29 4.46
N LYS A 140 -2.95 -0.80 4.60
CA LYS A 140 -2.15 -1.08 5.81
C LYS A 140 -0.73 -1.46 5.42
N ILE A 141 0.24 -0.85 6.11
CA ILE A 141 1.66 -1.13 5.88
C ILE A 141 2.18 -1.93 7.06
N HIS A 142 2.79 -3.07 6.78
CA HIS A 142 3.23 -4.00 7.81
C HIS A 142 4.74 -4.21 7.77
N SER A 143 5.32 -4.23 8.95
CA SER A 143 6.73 -4.52 9.24
C SER A 143 6.83 -5.88 9.93
N PRO A 144 7.91 -6.65 9.72
CA PRO A 144 8.19 -7.78 10.59
C PRO A 144 8.37 -7.29 12.04
N THR A 145 7.98 -8.09 13.02
CA THR A 145 8.28 -7.77 14.42
C THR A 145 9.79 -7.94 14.67
N PRO A 146 10.38 -7.22 15.66
CA PRO A 146 11.84 -7.20 15.85
C PRO A 146 12.44 -8.59 16.05
N LYS A 147 11.73 -9.46 16.78
CA LYS A 147 12.12 -10.85 17.00
C LYS A 147 12.26 -11.60 15.68
N PHE A 148 11.26 -11.54 14.82
CA PHE A 148 11.25 -12.26 13.54
C PHE A 148 12.24 -11.66 12.54
N TYR A 149 12.40 -10.35 12.53
CA TYR A 149 13.39 -9.70 11.66
C TYR A 149 14.82 -10.09 12.02
N ARG A 150 15.15 -10.14 13.33
CA ARG A 150 16.47 -10.61 13.81
C ARG A 150 16.73 -12.06 13.40
N THR A 151 15.76 -12.96 13.61
CA THR A 151 15.90 -14.37 13.21
C THR A 151 16.08 -14.51 11.71
N TYR A 152 15.32 -13.78 10.90
CA TYR A 152 15.46 -13.77 9.44
C TYR A 152 16.88 -13.35 9.00
N ASN A 153 17.41 -12.25 9.57
CA ASN A 153 18.76 -11.77 9.22
C ASN A 153 19.85 -12.78 9.60
N ILE A 154 19.73 -13.46 10.74
CA ILE A 154 20.66 -14.53 11.10
C ILE A 154 20.60 -15.64 10.05
N LEU A 155 19.41 -16.17 9.73
CA LEU A 155 19.26 -17.26 8.76
C LEU A 155 19.71 -16.89 7.34
N LYS A 156 19.58 -15.61 6.96
CA LYS A 156 20.04 -15.11 5.66
C LYS A 156 21.56 -15.14 5.51
N LEU A 157 22.32 -14.96 6.60
CA LEU A 157 23.79 -15.03 6.56
C LEU A 157 24.34 -16.46 6.35
N TRP A 158 23.50 -17.48 6.57
CA TRP A 158 23.87 -18.89 6.40
C TRP A 158 23.38 -19.49 5.07
N ARG A 159 22.96 -18.64 4.13
CA ARG A 159 22.56 -19.01 2.76
C ARG A 159 23.53 -18.38 1.78
#